data_AF-A0A3B8I1R1-F1
#
_entry.id   AF-A0A3B8I1R1-F1
#
_cell.length_a   1.000
_cell.length_b   1.000
_cell.length_c   1.000
_cell.angle_alpha   90.00
_cell.angle_beta   90.00
_cell.angle_gamma   90.00
#
_symmetry.space_group_name_H-M   'P 1'
#
loop_
_entity.id
_entity.type
_entity.pdbx_description
1 polymer ?
#
loop_
_entity_poly.entity_id
_entity_poly.type
_entity_poly.pdbx_seq_one_letter_code
_entity_poly.pdbx_strand_id
1 'polypeptide(L)'
;MGLRKQEAELMIRCPECGRQSDEYNWTLKTAAHYSIGEETCPTVIQVILATLEGQGDLFAGYRMICPRCNYGIDFTRIEIPEYEEVMNYAQLAGEDYCQGWY
;
A
#
# COMPACT_ATOMS: atom_id res chain seq x y z
N MET A 1 9.85 30.72 -6.55
CA MET A 1 9.01 30.06 -5.52
C MET A 1 9.04 28.57 -5.80
N GLY A 2 9.73 27.79 -4.97
CA GLY A 2 9.80 26.35 -5.15
C GLY A 2 8.43 25.74 -4.92
N LEU A 3 7.85 25.13 -5.95
CA LEU A 3 6.75 24.19 -5.82
C LEU A 3 7.26 23.08 -4.91
N ARG A 4 6.95 23.11 -3.62
CA ARG A 4 7.01 21.90 -2.79
C ARG A 4 5.99 20.98 -3.45
N LYS A 5 6.48 20.00 -4.23
CA LYS A 5 5.65 18.85 -4.63
C LYS A 5 5.00 18.39 -3.32
N GLN A 6 3.68 18.46 -3.22
CA GLN A 6 3.01 17.78 -2.12
C GLN A 6 3.45 16.33 -2.22
N GLU A 7 4.19 15.87 -1.21
CA GLU A 7 4.56 14.46 -1.14
C GLU A 7 3.25 13.70 -0.99
N ALA A 8 3.00 12.74 -1.89
CA ALA A 8 1.85 11.87 -1.77
C ALA A 8 2.07 11.04 -0.50
N GLU A 9 1.19 11.18 0.49
CA GLU A 9 1.26 10.42 1.74
C GLU A 9 -0.08 9.72 1.99
N LEU A 10 -0.02 8.42 2.27
CA LEU A 10 -1.16 7.60 2.68
C LEU A 10 -0.77 6.79 3.92
N MET A 11 -1.25 7.23 5.08
CA MET A 11 -0.80 6.67 6.35
C MET A 11 -1.58 5.42 6.73
N ILE A 12 -0.91 4.26 6.72
CA ILE A 12 -1.50 2.98 7.12
C ILE A 12 -1.05 2.64 8.54
N ARG A 13 -2.03 2.30 9.38
CA ARG A 13 -1.79 1.88 10.77
C ARG A 13 -1.53 0.39 10.87
N CYS A 14 -0.45 0.02 11.55
CA CYS A 14 -0.15 -1.36 11.86
C CYS A 14 -1.04 -1.88 13.00
N PRO A 15 -1.84 -2.95 12.82
CA PRO A 15 -2.65 -3.54 13.90
C PRO A 15 -1.81 -4.16 15.02
N GLU A 16 -0.56 -4.56 14.75
CA GLU A 16 0.30 -5.24 15.72
C GLU A 16 1.06 -4.26 16.63
N CYS A 17 1.72 -3.26 16.05
CA CYS A 17 2.52 -2.30 16.82
C CYS A 17 1.83 -0.94 17.04
N GLY A 18 0.65 -0.73 16.44
CA GLY A 18 -0.15 0.49 16.55
C GLY A 18 0.43 1.72 15.85
N ARG A 19 1.66 1.64 15.32
CA ARG A 19 2.34 2.74 14.64
C ARG A 19 1.83 2.92 13.21
N GLN A 20 1.83 4.16 12.75
CA GLN A 20 1.53 4.50 11.36
C GLN A 20 2.81 4.57 10.53
N SER A 21 2.67 4.24 9.26
CA SER A 21 3.70 4.44 8.26
C SER A 21 3.03 4.65 6.91
N ASP A 22 3.68 5.45 6.09
CA ASP A 22 3.23 5.71 4.73
C ASP A 22 3.16 4.41 3.89
N GLU A 23 2.15 4.31 3.04
CA GLU A 23 1.86 3.18 2.15
C GLU A 23 3.09 2.78 1.32
N TYR A 24 3.85 3.76 0.80
CA TYR A 24 5.03 3.48 0.00
C TYR A 24 6.06 2.66 0.79
N ASN A 25 6.22 2.96 2.08
CA ASN A 25 7.10 2.18 2.96
C ASN A 25 6.59 0.77 3.21
N TRP A 26 5.27 0.57 3.30
CA TRP A 26 4.67 -0.75 3.39
C TRP A 26 4.92 -1.56 2.11
N THR A 27 4.73 -0.95 0.95
CA THR A 27 5.00 -1.54 -0.35
C THR A 27 6.47 -1.96 -0.48
N LEU A 28 7.41 -1.04 -0.23
CA LEU A 28 8.85 -1.34 -0.31
C LEU A 28 9.25 -2.47 0.64
N LYS A 29 8.72 -2.45 1.87
CA LYS A 29 9.07 -3.48 2.85
C LYS A 29 8.52 -4.85 2.49
N THR A 30 7.30 -4.88 1.97
CA THR A 30 6.63 -6.10 1.55
C THR A 30 7.33 -6.68 0.32
N ALA A 31 7.63 -5.87 -0.68
CA ALA A 31 8.40 -6.27 -1.86
C ALA A 31 9.80 -6.78 -1.47
N ALA A 32 10.52 -6.10 -0.58
CA ALA A 32 11.83 -6.55 -0.13
C ALA A 32 11.81 -7.92 0.59
N HIS A 33 10.65 -8.34 1.11
CA HIS A 33 10.51 -9.61 1.82
C HIS A 33 9.96 -10.73 0.93
N TYR A 34 9.02 -10.41 0.04
CA TYR A 34 8.28 -11.39 -0.75
C TYR A 34 8.62 -11.41 -2.24
N SER A 35 9.21 -10.36 -2.81
CA SER A 35 9.62 -10.39 -4.21
C SER A 35 10.77 -11.38 -4.38
N ILE A 36 10.56 -12.41 -5.20
CA ILE A 36 11.55 -13.42 -5.54
C ILE A 36 11.79 -13.34 -7.05
N GLY A 37 13.00 -12.95 -7.45
CA GLY A 37 13.38 -12.92 -8.86
C GLY A 37 12.58 -11.89 -9.68
N GLU A 38 11.92 -12.36 -10.75
CA GLU A 38 11.13 -11.54 -11.69
C GLU A 38 9.65 -11.42 -11.28
N GLU A 39 9.21 -12.09 -10.20
CA GLU A 39 7.83 -12.01 -9.72
C GLU A 39 7.62 -10.69 -8.96
N THR A 40 6.89 -9.77 -9.60
CA THR A 40 6.56 -8.45 -9.05
C THR A 40 5.49 -8.59 -7.97
N CYS A 41 5.80 -8.20 -6.74
CA CYS A 41 4.82 -8.09 -5.66
C CYS A 41 3.89 -6.88 -5.94
N PRO A 42 2.56 -7.02 -5.84
CA PRO A 42 1.66 -5.88 -5.98
C PRO A 42 1.92 -4.86 -4.87
N THR A 43 1.71 -3.59 -5.20
CA THR A 43 1.80 -2.48 -4.25
C THR A 43 0.61 -2.52 -3.30
N VAL A 44 0.77 -1.99 -2.09
CA VAL A 44 -0.30 -1.96 -1.09
C VAL A 44 -1.45 -1.06 -1.57
N ILE A 45 -1.15 0.04 -2.26
CA ILE A 45 -2.17 0.91 -2.87
C ILE A 45 -3.02 0.17 -3.91
N GLN A 46 -2.44 -0.73 -4.71
CA GLN A 46 -3.21 -1.55 -5.67
C GLN A 46 -4.21 -2.44 -4.94
N VAL A 47 -3.78 -3.10 -3.86
CA VAL A 47 -4.65 -3.97 -3.07
C VAL A 47 -5.77 -3.16 -2.40
N ILE A 48 -5.47 -1.95 -1.91
CA ILE A 48 -6.46 -1.04 -1.34
C ILE A 48 -7.48 -0.62 -2.39
N LEU A 49 -7.04 -0.16 -3.57
CA LEU A 49 -7.92 0.27 -4.66
C LEU A 49 -8.83 -0.88 -5.10
N ALA A 50 -8.25 -2.06 -5.38
CA ALA A 50 -9.03 -3.23 -5.76
C ALA A 50 -10.06 -3.61 -4.68
N THR A 51 -9.71 -3.49 -3.40
CA THR A 51 -10.65 -3.76 -2.30
C THR A 51 -11.81 -2.75 -2.29
N LEU A 52 -11.52 -1.47 -2.48
CA LEU A 52 -12.54 -0.41 -2.54
C LEU A 52 -13.46 -0.53 -3.77
N GLU A 53 -12.93 -1.02 -4.89
CA GLU A 53 -13.68 -1.26 -6.14
C GLU A 53 -14.45 -2.60 -6.14
N GLY A 54 -14.43 -3.34 -5.02
CA GLY A 54 -15.13 -4.62 -4.89
C GLY A 54 -14.43 -5.82 -5.54
N GLN A 55 -13.14 -5.68 -5.85
CA GLN A 55 -12.27 -6.71 -6.42
C GLN A 55 -11.25 -7.27 -5.40
N GLY A 56 -11.45 -7.03 -4.10
CA GLY A 56 -10.52 -7.45 -3.04
C GLY A 56 -10.25 -8.97 -2.99
N ASP A 57 -11.18 -9.79 -3.47
CA ASP A 57 -11.02 -11.24 -3.56
C ASP A 57 -9.84 -11.69 -4.43
N LEU A 58 -9.42 -10.86 -5.40
CA LEU A 58 -8.23 -11.11 -6.22
C LEU A 58 -6.95 -11.16 -5.38
N PHE A 59 -6.95 -10.49 -4.23
CA PHE A 59 -5.82 -10.39 -3.30
C PHE A 59 -6.11 -11.12 -1.98
N ALA A 60 -7.03 -12.08 -1.98
CA ALA A 60 -7.33 -12.88 -0.81
C ALA A 60 -6.06 -13.59 -0.29
N GLY A 61 -5.73 -13.38 0.99
CA GLY A 61 -4.51 -13.90 1.61
C GLY A 61 -3.25 -13.08 1.34
N TYR A 62 -3.36 -11.88 0.74
CA TYR A 62 -2.24 -10.95 0.61
C TYR A 62 -1.65 -10.59 1.97
N ARG A 63 -0.33 -10.73 2.07
CA ARG A 63 0.44 -10.44 3.29
C ARG A 63 1.36 -9.27 3.06
N MET A 64 1.34 -8.36 4.01
CA MET A 64 2.20 -7.18 4.05
C MET A 64 3.17 -7.26 5.23
N ILE A 65 4.35 -6.68 5.08
CA ILE A 65 5.33 -6.58 6.17
C ILE A 65 5.31 -5.17 6.74
N CYS A 66 5.08 -5.06 8.05
CA CYS A 66 5.12 -3.75 8.70
C CYS A 66 6.53 -3.14 8.64
N PRO A 67 6.70 -1.93 8.09
CA PRO A 67 8.01 -1.26 8.01
C PRO A 67 8.56 -0.86 9.39
N ARG A 68 7.70 -0.80 10.43
CA ARG A 68 8.10 -0.40 11.79
C ARG A 68 8.46 -1.56 12.70
N CYS A 69 7.68 -2.65 12.69
CA CYS A 69 7.93 -3.81 13.58
C CYS A 69 8.38 -5.07 12.85
N ASN A 70 8.45 -5.07 11.51
CA ASN A 70 8.81 -6.21 10.66
C ASN A 70 7.91 -7.44 10.80
N TYR A 71 6.74 -7.29 11.41
CA TYR A 71 5.78 -8.39 11.53
C TYR A 71 4.99 -8.56 10.24
N GLY A 72 4.68 -9.81 9.89
CA GLY A 72 3.81 -10.16 8.77
C GLY A 72 2.35 -9.99 9.14
N ILE A 73 1.62 -9.22 8.34
CA ILE A 73 0.26 -8.80 8.61
C ILE A 73 -0.61 -9.23 7.44
N ASP A 74 -1.75 -9.81 7.77
CA ASP A 74 -2.79 -10.08 6.77
C ASP A 74 -3.47 -8.77 6.42
N PHE A 75 -3.62 -8.48 5.13
CA PHE A 75 -4.24 -7.25 4.66
C PHE A 75 -5.66 -7.08 5.20
N THR A 76 -6.43 -8.15 5.43
CA THR A 76 -7.79 -8.02 5.97
C THR A 76 -7.83 -7.50 7.41
N ARG A 77 -6.67 -7.39 8.08
CA ARG A 77 -6.54 -6.90 9.45
C ARG A 77 -6.14 -5.43 9.54
N ILE A 78 -5.82 -4.78 8.42
CA ILE A 78 -5.54 -3.34 8.43
C ILE A 78 -6.83 -2.54 8.37
N GLU A 79 -6.77 -1.33 8.92
CA GLU A 79 -7.79 -0.32 8.70
C GLU A 79 -7.58 0.26 7.30
N ILE A 80 -8.57 0.07 6.43
CA ILE A 80 -8.53 0.59 5.06
C ILE A 80 -8.81 2.09 5.13
N PRO A 81 -7.92 2.94 4.58
CA PRO A 81 -8.14 4.39 4.54
C PRO A 81 -9.40 4.77 3.75
N GLU A 82 -9.93 5.97 3.97
CA GLU A 82 -11.15 6.39 3.27
C GLU A 82 -10.91 6.56 1.77
N TYR A 83 -11.96 6.32 0.97
CA TYR A 83 -11.88 6.36 -0.49
C TYR A 83 -11.31 7.70 -1.01
N GLU A 84 -11.71 8.82 -0.42
CA GLU A 84 -11.21 10.15 -0.82
C GLU A 84 -9.70 10.30 -0.58
N GLU A 85 -9.19 9.79 0.54
CA GLU A 85 -7.76 9.82 0.87
C GLU A 85 -6.94 8.96 -0.11
N VAL A 86 -7.45 7.76 -0.40
CA VAL A 86 -6.82 6.83 -1.35
C VAL A 86 -6.77 7.42 -2.75
N MET A 87 -7.88 8.01 -3.22
CA MET A 87 -7.93 8.61 -4.56
C MET A 87 -7.05 9.86 -4.66
N ASN A 88 -6.98 10.68 -3.61
CA ASN A 88 -6.06 11.82 -3.57
C ASN A 88 -4.60 11.36 -3.60
N TYR A 89 -4.25 10.33 -2.83
CA TYR A 89 -2.93 9.72 -2.88
C TYR A 89 -2.61 9.18 -4.28
N ALA A 90 -3.53 8.44 -4.89
CA ALA A 90 -3.34 7.87 -6.22
C ALA A 90 -3.08 8.94 -7.30
N GLN A 91 -3.80 10.07 -7.24
CA GLN A 91 -3.57 11.21 -8.12
C GLN A 91 -2.19 11.85 -7.93
N LEU A 92 -1.70 11.93 -6.68
CA LEU A 92 -0.41 12.53 -6.36
C LEU A 92 0.77 11.58 -6.64
N ALA A 93 0.60 10.28 -6.40
CA ALA A 93 1.61 9.25 -6.61
C ALA A 93 1.81 8.93 -8.10
N GLY A 94 0.76 9.10 -8.92
CA GLY A 94 0.77 8.88 -10.36
C GLY A 94 0.19 7.53 -10.76
N GLU A 95 -0.43 7.49 -11.95
CA GLU A 95 -1.17 6.34 -12.46
C GLU A 95 -0.29 5.09 -12.62
N ASP A 96 0.99 5.25 -12.99
CA ASP A 96 1.94 4.14 -13.17
C ASP A 96 2.15 3.33 -11.87
N TYR A 97 2.20 4.02 -10.73
CA TYR A 97 2.33 3.37 -9.42
C TYR A 97 1.06 2.65 -8.96
N CYS A 98 -0.11 3.16 -9.39
CA CYS A 98 -1.42 2.67 -8.97
C CYS A 98 -1.97 1.58 -9.89
N GLN A 99 -1.63 1.61 -11.18
CA GLN A 99 -2.15 0.72 -12.23
C GLN A 99 -1.07 -0.15 -12.88
N GLY A 100 0.20 -0.02 -12.47
CA GLY A 100 1.32 -0.80 -13.00
C GLY A 100 1.17 -2.30 -12.72
N TRP A 101 0.44 -2.98 -13.59
CA TRP A 101 0.52 -4.40 -13.87
C TRP A 101 0.95 -4.54 -15.33
N TYR A 102 2.20 -4.92 -15.56
CA TYR A 102 2.69 -5.35 -16.87
C TYR A 102 3.55 -6.59 -16.72
#